data_AF-A0A969NE13-F1
#
_entry.id   AF-A0A969NE13-F1
#
_cell.length_a   1.000
_cell.length_b   1.000
_cell.length_c   1.000
_cell.angle_alpha   90.00
_cell.angle_beta   90.00
_cell.angle_gamma   90.00
#
_symmetry.space_group_name_H-M   'P 1'
#
loop_
_entity.id
_entity.type
_entity.pdbx_description
1 polymer ?
#
loop_
_entity_poly.entity_id
_entity_poly.type
_entity_poly.pdbx_seq_one_letter_code
_entity_poly.pdbx_strand_id
1 'polypeptide(L)'
;MAKKKIKLSEIKDALLSNTSFIKNEEKPVEEKVVVPENAVEIDLSTLKKIKLLANYYKKDAAELINEAIAHYLRLKRLDIEDALKNIVVGDDEE
;
A
#
# COMPACT_ATOMS: atom_id res chain seq x y z
N MET A 1 59.31 11.88 21.11
CA MET A 1 57.95 12.15 20.62
C MET A 1 56.98 12.13 21.80
N ALA A 2 56.75 13.27 22.45
CA ALA A 2 55.91 13.34 23.65
C ALA A 2 54.43 13.26 23.25
N LYS A 3 53.68 12.29 23.81
CA LYS A 3 52.24 12.16 23.60
C LYS A 3 51.54 13.39 24.22
N LYS A 4 51.06 14.31 23.38
CA LYS A 4 50.27 15.47 23.82
C LYS A 4 49.04 14.98 24.57
N LYS A 5 48.88 15.38 25.83
CA LYS A 5 47.68 15.09 26.63
C LYS A 5 46.55 15.98 26.12
N ILE A 6 45.62 15.39 25.39
CA ILE A 6 44.40 16.05 24.91
C ILE A 6 43.56 16.42 26.13
N LYS A 7 43.16 17.69 26.24
CA LYS A 7 42.33 18.16 27.36
C LYS A 7 40.86 17.83 27.09
N LEU A 8 40.10 17.52 28.14
CA LEU A 8 38.69 17.12 28.03
C LEU A 8 37.82 18.18 27.31
N SER A 9 38.20 19.44 27.41
CA SER A 9 37.57 20.57 26.70
C SER A 9 37.71 20.44 25.19
N GLU A 10 38.87 20.02 24.68
CA GLU A 10 39.14 19.86 23.24
C GLU A 10 38.29 18.72 22.65
N ILE A 11 38.00 17.68 23.45
CA ILE A 11 37.10 16.58 23.06
C ILE A 11 35.65 17.07 23.01
N LYS A 12 35.23 17.88 23.98
CA LYS A 12 33.89 18.46 24.01
C LYS A 12 33.67 19.39 22.82
N ASP A 13 34.66 20.20 22.48
CA ASP A 13 34.59 21.12 21.35
C ASP A 13 34.57 20.36 20.01
N ALA A 14 35.33 19.26 19.89
CA ALA A 14 35.30 18.40 18.69
C ALA A 14 33.98 17.62 18.54
N LEU A 15 33.37 17.19 19.65
CA LEU A 15 32.05 16.57 19.64
C LEU A 15 30.98 17.59 19.24
N LEU A 16 31.03 18.81 19.79
CA LEU A 16 30.07 19.85 19.45
C LEU A 16 30.27 20.37 18.02
N SER A 17 31.50 20.43 17.49
CA SER A 17 31.78 20.88 16.12
C SER A 17 31.28 19.90 15.06
N ASN A 18 31.25 18.60 15.37
CA ASN A 18 30.73 17.56 14.46
C ASN A 18 29.20 17.37 14.54
N THR A 19 28.51 18.10 15.44
CA THR A 19 27.06 17.97 15.65
C THR A 19 26.25 19.11 15.03
N SER A 20 26.85 19.88 14.11
CA SER A 20 26.13 20.87 13.28
C SER A 20 24.96 20.27 12.51
N PHE A 21 24.92 18.95 12.31
CA PHE A 21 23.78 18.22 11.74
C PHE A 21 22.62 17.94 12.71
N ILE A 22 22.84 17.99 14.02
CA ILE A 22 21.84 17.61 15.05
C ILE A 22 20.91 18.78 15.40
N LYS A 23 21.25 20.02 15.00
CA LYS A 23 20.45 21.23 15.27
C LYS A 23 19.35 21.52 14.25
N ASN A 24 19.18 20.67 13.24
CA ASN A 24 18.03 20.76 12.37
C ASN A 24 16.98 19.79 12.92
N GLU A 25 16.12 20.31 13.79
CA GLU A 25 14.75 19.80 13.90
C GLU A 25 14.06 20.04 12.55
N GLU A 26 14.45 19.28 11.52
CA GLU A 26 13.56 19.02 10.40
C GLU A 26 12.40 18.25 11.01
N LYS A 27 11.36 18.99 11.40
CA LYS A 27 10.05 18.42 11.66
C LYS A 27 9.80 17.43 10.53
N PRO A 28 9.49 16.15 10.82
CA PRO A 28 9.22 15.20 9.76
C PRO A 28 8.13 15.82 8.90
N VAL A 29 8.49 16.17 7.66
CA VAL A 29 7.52 16.66 6.69
C VAL A 29 6.61 15.47 6.48
N GLU A 30 5.43 15.51 7.07
CA GLU A 30 4.37 14.54 6.79
C GLU A 30 4.07 14.68 5.31
N GLU A 31 4.73 13.87 4.48
CA GLU A 31 4.38 13.69 3.09
C GLU A 31 2.93 13.22 3.09
N LYS A 32 2.02 14.14 2.76
CA LYS A 32 0.61 13.82 2.60
C LYS A 32 0.55 12.74 1.54
N VAL A 33 0.24 11.52 1.97
CA VAL A 33 -0.02 10.40 1.07
C VAL A 33 -1.18 10.84 0.19
N VAL A 34 -0.89 11.14 -1.07
CA VAL A 34 -1.90 11.52 -2.05
C VAL A 34 -2.70 10.26 -2.35
N VAL A 35 -3.86 10.13 -1.71
CA VAL A 35 -4.78 9.04 -1.98
C VAL A 35 -5.45 9.32 -3.33
N PRO A 36 -5.32 8.45 -4.33
CA PRO A 36 -5.97 8.65 -5.63
C PRO A 36 -7.50 8.63 -5.45
N GLU A 37 -8.23 9.41 -6.25
CA GLU A 37 -9.71 9.53 -6.16
C GLU A 37 -10.43 8.17 -6.29
N ASN A 38 -9.82 7.20 -6.97
CA ASN A 38 -10.37 5.85 -7.17
C ASN A 38 -9.83 4.83 -6.15
N ALA A 39 -9.27 5.27 -5.03
CA ALA A 39 -8.83 4.37 -3.97
C ALA A 39 -10.03 3.70 -3.30
N VAL A 40 -9.96 2.38 -3.17
CA VAL A 40 -10.94 1.60 -2.40
C VAL A 40 -10.27 1.16 -1.11
N GLU A 41 -10.93 1.42 0.02
CA GLU A 41 -10.49 0.93 1.30
C GLU A 41 -10.68 -0.60 1.38
N ILE A 42 -9.60 -1.30 1.67
CA ILE A 42 -9.61 -2.75 1.86
C ILE A 42 -9.27 -3.03 3.31
N ASP A 43 -10.11 -3.83 3.97
CA ASP A 43 -9.83 -4.27 5.33
C ASP A 43 -8.46 -4.99 5.43
N LEU A 44 -7.75 -4.74 6.52
CA LEU A 44 -6.40 -5.24 6.75
C LEU A 44 -6.36 -6.77 6.79
N SER A 45 -7.42 -7.41 7.30
CA SER A 45 -7.51 -8.88 7.36
C SER A 45 -7.61 -9.49 5.96
N THR A 46 -8.38 -8.86 5.07
CA THR A 46 -8.54 -9.25 3.67
C THR A 46 -7.24 -9.04 2.90
N LEU A 47 -6.57 -7.89 3.08
CA LEU A 47 -5.29 -7.62 2.44
C LEU A 47 -4.22 -8.65 2.81
N LYS A 48 -4.15 -9.08 4.08
CA LYS A 48 -3.22 -10.13 4.53
C LYS A 48 -3.47 -11.46 3.82
N LYS A 49 -4.74 -11.86 3.67
CA LYS A 49 -5.11 -13.09 2.95
C LYS A 49 -4.73 -13.01 1.48
N ILE A 50 -4.98 -11.88 0.83
CA ILE A 50 -4.61 -11.65 -0.58
C ILE A 50 -3.10 -11.77 -0.76
N LYS A 51 -2.29 -11.13 0.11
CA LYS A 51 -0.83 -11.22 0.05
C LYS A 51 -0.32 -12.65 0.24
N LEU A 52 -0.92 -13.41 1.14
CA LEU A 52 -0.58 -14.82 1.36
C LEU A 52 -0.85 -15.64 0.08
N LEU A 53 -2.02 -15.45 -0.53
CA LEU A 53 -2.40 -16.14 -1.76
C LEU A 53 -1.51 -15.73 -2.94
N ALA A 54 -1.24 -14.43 -3.11
CA ALA A 54 -0.39 -13.91 -4.17
C ALA A 54 1.02 -14.55 -4.11
N ASN A 55 1.60 -14.64 -2.90
CA ASN A 55 2.87 -15.32 -2.68
C ASN A 55 2.80 -16.82 -3.04
N TYR A 56 1.72 -17.51 -2.70
CA TYR A 56 1.52 -18.92 -3.05
C TYR A 56 1.47 -19.13 -4.56
N TYR A 57 0.77 -18.25 -5.28
CA TYR A 57 0.65 -18.31 -6.75
C TYR A 57 1.85 -17.69 -7.49
N LYS A 58 2.83 -17.14 -6.77
CA LYS A 58 3.97 -16.38 -7.33
C LYS A 58 3.53 -15.25 -8.28
N LYS A 59 2.42 -14.59 -7.94
CA LYS A 59 1.88 -13.44 -8.67
C LYS A 59 1.99 -12.19 -7.81
N ASP A 60 1.91 -11.03 -8.45
CA ASP A 60 1.76 -9.80 -7.68
C ASP A 60 0.37 -9.72 -7.03
N ALA A 61 0.30 -9.05 -5.88
CA ALA A 61 -0.97 -8.88 -5.17
C ALA A 61 -1.98 -8.08 -6.01
N ALA A 62 -1.52 -7.09 -6.80
CA ALA A 62 -2.40 -6.32 -7.68
C ALA A 62 -2.93 -7.16 -8.84
N GLU A 63 -2.11 -8.05 -9.41
CA GLU A 63 -2.54 -8.98 -10.45
C GLU A 63 -3.64 -9.92 -9.95
N LEU A 64 -3.48 -10.46 -8.75
CA LEU A 64 -4.47 -11.34 -8.13
C LEU A 64 -5.79 -10.61 -7.86
N ILE A 65 -5.73 -9.34 -7.42
CA ILE A 65 -6.91 -8.50 -7.21
C ILE A 65 -7.63 -8.25 -8.54
N ASN A 66 -6.88 -7.92 -9.60
CA ASN A 66 -7.46 -7.69 -10.92
C ASN A 66 -8.13 -8.95 -11.50
N GLU A 67 -7.51 -10.13 -11.34
CA GLU A 67 -8.10 -11.41 -11.74
C GLU A 67 -9.41 -11.69 -10.97
N ALA A 68 -9.42 -11.43 -9.66
CA ALA A 68 -10.61 -11.61 -8.83
C ALA A 68 -11.76 -10.68 -9.26
N ILE A 69 -11.45 -9.41 -9.55
CA ILE A 69 -12.43 -8.43 -10.03
C ILE A 69 -12.97 -8.85 -11.40
N ALA A 70 -12.09 -9.24 -12.33
CA ALA A 70 -12.49 -9.70 -13.66
C ALA A 70 -13.42 -10.93 -13.56
N HIS A 71 -13.09 -11.87 -12.67
CA HIS A 71 -13.92 -13.04 -12.43
C HIS A 71 -15.30 -12.66 -11.86
N TYR A 72 -15.34 -11.74 -10.90
CA TYR A 72 -16.59 -11.23 -10.34
C TYR A 72 -17.48 -10.55 -11.39
N LEU A 73 -16.89 -9.68 -12.23
CA LEU A 73 -17.60 -9.01 -13.31
C LEU A 73 -18.16 -10.00 -14.33
N ARG A 74 -17.41 -11.06 -14.63
CA ARG A 74 -17.89 -12.14 -15.51
C ARG A 74 -19.10 -12.86 -14.93
N LEU A 75 -19.09 -13.17 -13.63
CA LEU A 75 -20.25 -13.77 -12.96
C LEU A 75 -21.46 -12.84 -12.99
N LYS A 76 -21.26 -11.55 -12.72
CA LYS A 76 -22.35 -10.57 -12.78
C LYS A 76 -22.93 -10.38 -14.17
N ARG A 77 -22.10 -10.47 -15.20
CA ARG A 77 -22.59 -10.50 -16.57
C ARG A 77 -23.49 -11.71 -16.82
N LEU A 78 -23.11 -12.90 -16.35
CA LEU A 78 -23.94 -14.10 -16.48
C LEU A 78 -25.28 -13.94 -15.74
N ASP A 79 -25.26 -13.44 -14.50
CA ASP A 79 -26.48 -13.16 -13.73
C ASP A 79 -27.44 -12.24 -14.51
N ILE A 80 -26.90 -11.22 -15.18
CA ILE A 80 -27.68 -10.29 -16.02
C ILE A 80 -28.22 -10.97 -17.27
N GLU A 81 -27.41 -11.76 -17.97
CA GLU A 81 -27.84 -12.49 -19.17
C GLU A 81 -28.97 -13.49 -18.85
N ASP A 82 -28.90 -14.17 -17.70
CA ASP A 82 -29.95 -15.07 -17.24
C ASP A 82 -31.22 -14.31 -16.81
N ALA A 83 -31.07 -13.16 -16.13
CA ALA A 83 -32.20 -12.29 -15.82
C ALA A 83 -32.90 -11.79 -17.09
N LEU A 84 -32.15 -11.38 -18.12
CA LEU A 84 -32.70 -10.93 -19.40
C LEU A 84 -33.46 -12.04 -20.12
N LYS A 85 -32.94 -13.28 -20.14
CA LYS A 85 -33.67 -14.42 -20.73
C LYS A 85 -34.99 -14.67 -20.01
N ASN A 86 -35.02 -14.59 -18.68
CA ASN A 86 -36.23 -14.81 -17.91
C ASN A 86 -37.27 -13.69 -18.09
N ILE A 87 -36.84 -12.46 -18.39
CA ILE A 87 -37.75 -11.36 -18.74
C ILE A 87 -38.36 -11.60 -20.13
N VAL A 88 -37.55 -11.98 -21.12
CA VAL A 88 -38.03 -12.18 -22.50
C VAL A 88 -38.99 -13.36 -22.64
N VAL A 89 -38.90 -14.38 -21.77
CA VAL A 89 -39.81 -15.54 -21.79
C VAL A 89 -41.15 -15.24 -21.07
N GLY A 90 -41.27 -14.13 -20.34
CA GLY A 90 -42.47 -13.76 -19.58
C GLY A 90 -43.55 -12.97 -20.34
N ASP A 91 -43.30 -12.58 -21.60
CA ASP A 91 -44.19 -11.68 -22.37
C ASP A 91 -45.02 -12.40 -23.46
N ASP A 92 -44.95 -13.73 -23.58
CA ASP A 92 -45.68 -14.51 -24.62
C ASP A 92 -46.96 -15.22 -24.09
N GLU A 93 -47.55 -14.76 -22.99
CA GLU A 93 -48.87 -15.21 -22.51
C GLU A 93 -49.91 -14.07 -22.53
N GLU A 94 -50.36 -13.68 -23.72
CA GLU A 94 -51.68 -13.04 -23.96
C GLU A 94 -52.42 -13.70 -25.13
#